data_AF-A0A929C9T8-F1
#
_entry.id   AF-A0A929C9T8-F1
#
_cell.length_a   1.000
_cell.length_b   1.000
_cell.length_c   1.000
_cell.angle_alpha   90.00
_cell.angle_beta   90.00
_cell.angle_gamma   90.00
#
_symmetry.space_group_name_H-M   'P 1'
#
loop_
_entity.id
_entity.type
_entity.pdbx_description
1 polymer ?
#
loop_
_entity_poly.entity_id
_entity_poly.type
_entity_poly.pdbx_seq_one_letter_code
_entity_poly.pdbx_strand_id
1 'polypeptide(L)'
;MIELLDRYGTVVDTANADNPERDGWAAGSASTRGTMERTDPHADDFDWNWHTNLGVITSGEDAHSNQLLGTARTENSPVLEDLLSESDYRSLELYIGNTLRITIPITAAEAKSDAQVMAFVSLPGAEVESAPIETPIQMDQKLDGMNIAISTDSFSAGEAHIWIAYVDGPVFFVPVLLK
;
A
#
# COMPACT_ATOMS: atom_id res chain seq x y z
N MET A 1 17.07 15.18 10.49
CA MET A 1 15.74 15.74 10.21
C MET A 1 15.76 16.12 8.75
N ILE A 2 14.72 15.79 8.02
CA ILE A 2 14.57 16.14 6.60
C ILE A 2 13.62 17.34 6.53
N GLU A 3 13.93 18.27 5.63
CA GLU A 3 13.12 19.45 5.37
C GLU A 3 12.62 19.40 3.92
N LEU A 4 11.32 19.57 3.73
CA LEU A 4 10.73 19.85 2.42
C LEU A 4 10.79 21.36 2.19
N LEU A 5 11.54 21.79 1.17
CA LEU A 5 11.70 23.19 0.84
C LEU A 5 10.86 23.57 -0.38
N ASP A 6 10.27 24.77 -0.38
CA ASP A 6 9.72 25.36 -1.58
C ASP A 6 10.81 25.85 -2.55
N ARG A 7 10.40 26.34 -3.72
CA ARG A 7 11.33 26.87 -4.73
C ARG A 7 12.17 28.08 -4.28
N TYR A 8 11.79 28.70 -3.16
CA TYR A 8 12.48 29.85 -2.58
C TYR A 8 13.40 29.45 -1.42
N GLY A 9 13.46 28.16 -1.07
CA GLY A 9 14.23 27.64 0.06
C GLY A 9 13.53 27.80 1.41
N THR A 10 12.22 28.06 1.42
CA THR A 10 11.42 28.13 2.65
C THR A 10 11.01 26.73 3.06
N VAL A 11 11.16 26.39 4.33
CA VAL A 11 10.66 25.13 4.88
C VAL A 11 9.13 25.10 4.78
N VAL A 12 8.62 24.10 4.08
CA VAL A 12 7.19 23.80 3.92
C VAL A 12 6.77 22.71 4.88
N ASP A 13 7.64 21.72 5.11
CA ASP A 13 7.38 20.59 6.00
C ASP A 13 8.69 19.99 6.54
N THR A 14 8.60 19.20 7.60
CA THR A 14 9.74 18.54 8.27
C THR A 14 9.41 17.10 8.67
N ALA A 15 10.41 16.22 8.65
CA ALA A 15 10.27 14.81 9.02
C ALA A 15 11.52 14.27 9.76
N ASN A 16 11.39 13.12 10.41
CA ASN A 16 12.46 12.40 11.11
C ASN A 16 13.13 13.23 12.24
N ALA A 17 12.33 13.92 13.06
CA ALA A 17 12.85 14.76 14.14
C ALA A 17 13.45 13.94 15.30
N ASP A 18 12.94 12.73 15.56
CA ASP A 18 13.46 11.79 16.55
C ASP A 18 14.64 10.96 16.05
N ASN A 19 14.78 10.80 14.73
CA ASN A 19 15.88 10.08 14.12
C ASN A 19 16.59 10.91 13.04
N PRO A 20 17.30 11.98 13.44
CA PRO A 20 17.76 12.96 12.48
C PRO A 20 18.89 12.48 11.56
N GLU A 21 19.56 11.39 11.92
CA GLU A 21 20.67 10.77 11.19
C GLU A 21 20.19 9.68 10.20
N ARG A 22 18.88 9.37 10.17
CA ARG A 22 18.30 8.42 9.21
C ARG A 22 18.53 8.89 7.78
N ASP A 23 18.88 7.96 6.89
CA ASP A 23 18.89 8.21 5.46
C ASP A 23 17.47 8.05 4.88
N GLY A 24 17.03 9.02 4.08
CA GLY A 24 15.71 9.01 3.44
C GLY A 24 14.52 9.25 4.38
N TRP A 25 13.32 9.07 3.82
CA TRP A 25 12.03 9.34 4.47
C TRP A 25 11.64 8.24 5.47
N ALA A 26 10.89 8.60 6.51
CA ALA A 26 10.38 7.63 7.50
C ALA A 26 9.38 6.63 6.92
N ALA A 27 8.66 7.00 5.87
CA ALA A 27 7.74 6.15 5.13
C ALA A 27 7.67 6.55 3.64
N GLY A 28 6.73 5.97 2.89
CA GLY A 28 6.72 5.98 1.43
C GLY A 28 7.40 4.74 0.86
N SER A 29 7.13 4.43 -0.41
CA SER A 29 7.65 3.22 -1.04
C SER A 29 8.02 3.47 -2.49
N ALA A 30 9.29 3.23 -2.81
CA ALA A 30 9.77 3.30 -4.19
C ALA A 30 9.27 2.13 -5.05
N SER A 31 8.94 0.98 -4.43
CA SER A 31 8.47 -0.21 -5.16
C SER A 31 7.02 -0.07 -5.61
N THR A 32 6.15 0.45 -4.73
CA THR A 32 4.74 0.73 -5.08
C THR A 32 4.53 2.11 -5.67
N ARG A 33 5.50 3.03 -5.48
CA ARG A 33 5.33 4.48 -5.69
C ARG A 33 4.34 5.13 -4.72
N GLY A 34 4.06 4.49 -3.57
CA GLY A 34 3.26 5.06 -2.50
C GLY A 34 3.97 6.25 -1.85
N THR A 35 3.25 7.36 -1.67
CA THR A 35 3.75 8.57 -1.00
C THR A 35 3.85 8.37 0.51
N MET A 36 4.70 9.18 1.15
CA MET A 36 4.69 9.35 2.60
C MET A 36 3.55 10.29 2.98
N GLU A 37 2.71 9.88 3.92
CA GLU A 37 1.54 10.63 4.39
C GLU A 37 1.65 10.82 5.91
N ARG A 38 1.33 12.03 6.38
CA ARG A 38 1.29 12.35 7.81
C ARG A 38 -0.01 11.83 8.41
N THR A 39 0.10 11.11 9.53
CA THR A 39 -1.04 10.52 10.24
C THR A 39 -1.80 11.56 11.07
N ASP A 40 -1.10 12.32 11.92
CA ASP A 40 -1.65 13.40 12.73
C ASP A 40 -0.97 14.74 12.36
N PRO A 41 -1.70 15.71 11.77
CA PRO A 41 -1.14 17.01 11.38
C PRO A 41 -0.74 17.89 12.56
N HIS A 42 -1.06 17.50 13.80
CA HIS A 42 -0.74 18.25 15.02
C HIS A 42 0.31 17.57 15.90
N ALA A 43 0.72 16.35 15.56
CA ALA A 43 1.77 15.64 16.27
C ALA A 43 3.18 16.04 15.79
N ASP A 44 4.17 15.72 16.62
CA ASP A 44 5.58 15.94 16.30
C ASP A 44 6.01 15.20 15.02
N ASP A 45 7.08 15.67 14.40
CA ASP A 45 7.65 15.11 13.15
C ASP A 45 8.46 13.82 13.39
N PHE A 46 7.96 12.95 14.25
CA PHE A 46 8.61 11.68 14.58
C PHE A 46 8.21 10.59 13.58
N ASP A 47 9.05 9.58 13.45
CA ASP A 47 8.87 8.50 12.46
C ASP A 47 7.49 7.84 12.55
N TRP A 48 6.94 7.67 13.76
CA TRP A 48 5.62 7.07 13.99
C TRP A 48 4.44 7.87 13.41
N ASN A 49 4.63 9.17 13.17
CA ASN A 49 3.59 10.06 12.64
C ASN A 49 3.49 10.00 11.11
N TRP A 50 4.25 9.11 10.47
CA TRP A 50 4.29 8.94 9.03
C TRP A 50 3.91 7.51 8.65
N HIS A 51 3.13 7.38 7.59
CA HIS A 51 2.81 6.10 6.98
C HIS A 51 2.89 6.18 5.46
N THR A 52 2.91 5.03 4.80
CA THR A 52 2.90 4.94 3.33
C THR A 52 1.46 4.94 2.85
N ASN A 53 1.09 5.76 1.86
CA ASN A 53 -0.20 5.64 1.18
C ASN A 53 -0.27 4.29 0.45
N LEU A 54 -1.27 3.48 0.80
CA LEU A 54 -1.43 2.11 0.27
C LEU A 54 -2.37 2.05 -0.94
N GLY A 55 -2.80 3.20 -1.46
CA GLY A 55 -3.62 3.32 -2.65
C GLY A 55 -5.12 3.10 -2.45
N VAL A 56 -5.58 2.94 -1.20
CA VAL A 56 -7.00 2.79 -0.87
C VAL A 56 -7.77 4.10 -1.09
N ILE A 57 -7.18 5.22 -0.64
CA ILE A 57 -7.65 6.58 -0.89
C ILE A 57 -6.53 7.32 -1.62
N THR A 58 -6.81 7.74 -2.84
CA THR A 58 -5.86 8.48 -3.67
C THR A 58 -6.50 9.69 -4.33
N SER A 59 -5.66 10.68 -4.64
CA SER A 59 -6.05 11.88 -5.37
C SER A 59 -4.85 12.43 -6.16
N GLY A 60 -5.14 12.84 -7.39
CA GLY A 60 -4.19 13.51 -8.26
C GLY A 60 -3.46 12.59 -9.24
N GLU A 61 -2.81 13.23 -10.20
CA GLU A 61 -2.05 12.58 -11.26
C GLU A 61 -0.63 13.13 -11.29
N ASP A 62 0.31 12.31 -11.74
CA ASP A 62 1.69 12.72 -12.01
C ASP A 62 1.81 13.53 -13.32
N ALA A 63 3.03 13.92 -13.68
CA ALA A 63 3.29 14.70 -14.89
C ALA A 63 2.98 13.96 -16.21
N HIS A 64 2.80 12.63 -16.16
CA HIS A 64 2.45 11.78 -17.29
C HIS A 64 0.98 11.34 -17.26
N SER A 65 0.16 11.95 -16.39
CA SER A 65 -1.25 11.62 -16.17
C SER A 65 -1.50 10.22 -15.59
N ASN A 66 -0.51 9.64 -14.90
CA ASN A 66 -0.73 8.43 -14.11
C ASN A 66 -1.31 8.80 -12.75
N GLN A 67 -2.23 8.00 -12.22
CA GLN A 67 -2.77 8.20 -10.87
C GLN A 67 -1.65 8.15 -9.82
N LEU A 68 -1.64 9.10 -8.88
CA LEU A 68 -0.72 9.07 -7.75
C LEU A 68 -1.21 8.08 -6.69
N LEU A 69 -0.31 7.27 -6.14
CA LEU A 69 -0.55 6.58 -4.86
C LEU A 69 -0.27 7.54 -3.71
N GLY A 70 -1.11 8.55 -3.62
CA GLY A 70 -1.01 9.62 -2.63
C GLY A 70 -2.26 10.49 -2.66
N THR A 71 -2.32 11.46 -1.76
CA THR A 71 -3.50 12.31 -1.55
C THR A 71 -3.25 13.77 -1.94
N ALA A 72 -2.74 13.98 -3.16
CA ALA A 72 -2.36 15.31 -3.61
C ALA A 72 -3.56 16.26 -3.61
N ARG A 73 -3.38 17.43 -2.96
CA ARG A 73 -4.38 18.49 -2.80
C ARG A 73 -5.65 18.08 -2.04
N THR A 74 -5.60 16.97 -1.32
CA THR A 74 -6.66 16.52 -0.41
C THR A 74 -6.08 16.28 0.97
N GLU A 75 -6.92 15.87 1.92
CA GLU A 75 -6.45 15.38 3.22
C GLU A 75 -5.64 14.10 3.03
N ASN A 76 -4.64 13.91 3.88
CA ASN A 76 -3.82 12.70 3.89
C ASN A 76 -4.70 11.47 4.13
N SER A 77 -4.31 10.34 3.55
CA SER A 77 -5.02 9.09 3.81
C SER A 77 -4.95 8.73 5.31
N PRO A 78 -6.02 8.17 5.89
CA PRO A 78 -5.92 7.50 7.19
C PRO A 78 -5.00 6.27 7.08
N VAL A 79 -4.43 5.86 8.23
CA VAL A 79 -3.73 4.58 8.32
C VAL A 79 -4.70 3.43 8.06
N LEU A 80 -4.18 2.29 7.62
CA LEU A 80 -5.02 1.15 7.28
C LEU A 80 -5.91 0.72 8.44
N GLU A 81 -5.35 0.62 9.63
CA GLU A 81 -6.05 0.11 10.81
C GLU A 81 -7.32 0.92 11.08
N ASP A 82 -7.28 2.23 10.84
CA ASP A 82 -8.43 3.11 10.97
C ASP A 82 -9.48 2.81 9.88
N LEU A 83 -9.07 2.68 8.61
CA LEU A 83 -9.95 2.30 7.49
C LEU A 83 -10.64 0.95 7.73
N LEU A 84 -9.90 0.01 8.29
CA LEU A 84 -10.42 -1.30 8.69
C LEU A 84 -11.42 -1.14 9.83
N SER A 85 -11.06 -0.42 10.88
CA SER A 85 -11.96 -0.23 12.04
C SER A 85 -13.30 0.40 11.66
N GLU A 86 -13.33 1.25 10.64
CA GLU A 86 -14.52 1.93 10.15
C GLU A 86 -15.36 1.10 9.15
N SER A 87 -14.80 0.03 8.59
CA SER A 87 -15.48 -0.80 7.60
C SER A 87 -16.09 -2.07 8.21
N ASP A 88 -17.29 -2.47 7.77
CA ASP A 88 -17.89 -3.78 8.10
C ASP A 88 -17.27 -4.90 7.25
N TYR A 89 -15.93 -4.92 7.19
CA TYR A 89 -15.19 -5.91 6.42
C TYR A 89 -15.16 -7.24 7.18
N ARG A 90 -15.16 -8.34 6.44
CA ARG A 90 -14.98 -9.68 7.00
C ARG A 90 -13.71 -10.27 6.42
N SER A 91 -12.77 -10.60 7.30
CA SER A 91 -11.58 -11.33 6.91
C SER A 91 -11.97 -12.69 6.33
N LEU A 92 -11.38 -13.03 5.19
CA LEU A 92 -11.54 -14.35 4.62
C LEU A 92 -10.76 -15.35 5.48
N GLU A 93 -11.42 -16.35 6.05
CA GLU A 93 -10.72 -17.40 6.77
C GLU A 93 -10.02 -18.34 5.80
N LEU A 94 -8.72 -18.57 6.02
CA LEU A 94 -7.90 -19.43 5.18
C LEU A 94 -6.94 -20.25 6.05
N TYR A 95 -6.86 -21.55 5.80
CA TYR A 95 -5.87 -22.39 6.48
C TYR A 95 -4.49 -22.24 5.84
N ILE A 96 -3.45 -22.18 6.67
CA ILE A 96 -2.05 -22.17 6.19
C ILE A 96 -1.81 -23.41 5.33
N GLY A 97 -1.13 -23.20 4.20
CA GLY A 97 -0.86 -24.20 3.19
C GLY A 97 -1.93 -24.30 2.09
N ASN A 98 -3.06 -23.61 2.25
CA ASN A 98 -4.00 -23.42 1.14
C ASN A 98 -3.56 -22.26 0.24
N THR A 99 -3.95 -22.32 -1.03
CA THR A 99 -3.76 -21.20 -1.98
C THR A 99 -4.94 -20.25 -1.89
N LEU A 100 -4.67 -18.97 -1.60
CA LEU A 100 -5.65 -17.91 -1.78
C LEU A 100 -5.84 -17.64 -3.27
N ARG A 101 -7.10 -17.60 -3.73
CA ARG A 101 -7.45 -17.29 -5.11
C ARG A 101 -8.37 -16.08 -5.14
N ILE A 102 -7.94 -15.03 -5.83
CA ILE A 102 -8.67 -13.78 -5.97
C ILE A 102 -8.86 -13.53 -7.48
N THR A 103 -10.06 -13.12 -7.87
CA THR A 103 -10.32 -12.62 -9.22
C THR A 103 -10.59 -11.13 -9.12
N ILE A 104 -9.68 -10.32 -9.67
CA ILE A 104 -9.89 -8.88 -9.77
C ILE A 104 -10.58 -8.59 -11.08
N PRO A 105 -11.72 -7.87 -11.06
CA PRO A 105 -12.35 -7.44 -12.29
C PRO A 105 -11.43 -6.42 -12.99
N ILE A 106 -10.82 -6.83 -14.09
CA ILE A 106 -10.11 -5.91 -14.99
C ILE A 106 -10.89 -5.74 -16.28
N THR A 107 -10.90 -4.53 -16.80
CA THR A 107 -11.37 -4.24 -18.14
C THR A 107 -10.35 -4.73 -19.18
N ALA A 108 -10.83 -5.00 -20.39
CA ALA A 108 -9.99 -5.37 -21.52
C ALA A 108 -8.99 -4.28 -21.96
N ALA A 109 -9.14 -3.04 -21.46
CA ALA A 109 -8.20 -1.94 -21.70
C ALA A 109 -7.04 -1.97 -20.70
N GLU A 110 -7.34 -2.14 -19.40
CA GLU A 110 -6.34 -2.31 -18.33
C GLU A 110 -5.50 -3.58 -18.56
N ALA A 111 -6.14 -4.65 -19.03
CA ALA A 111 -5.55 -5.90 -19.45
C ALA A 111 -4.46 -5.80 -20.52
N LYS A 112 -4.55 -4.78 -21.39
CA LYS A 112 -3.64 -4.55 -22.53
C LYS A 112 -2.47 -3.63 -22.20
N SER A 113 -2.54 -2.92 -21.08
CA SER A 113 -1.37 -2.26 -20.53
C SER A 113 -0.46 -3.32 -19.93
N ASP A 114 0.85 -3.10 -19.89
CA ASP A 114 1.81 -3.93 -19.15
C ASP A 114 1.61 -3.76 -17.62
N ALA A 115 0.35 -3.75 -17.16
CA ALA A 115 -0.03 -3.59 -15.76
C ALA A 115 0.68 -4.66 -14.94
N GLN A 116 1.81 -4.26 -14.35
CA GLN A 116 2.45 -5.02 -13.30
C GLN A 116 1.49 -4.98 -12.12
N VAL A 117 0.89 -6.12 -11.83
CA VAL A 117 0.14 -6.30 -10.61
C VAL A 117 1.13 -6.76 -9.55
N MET A 118 1.12 -6.09 -8.41
CA MET A 118 1.95 -6.45 -7.27
C MET A 118 1.04 -6.88 -6.14
N ALA A 119 1.29 -8.05 -5.57
CA ALA A 119 0.65 -8.44 -4.32
C ALA A 119 1.60 -8.21 -3.16
N PHE A 120 1.13 -7.53 -2.12
CA PHE A 120 1.84 -7.34 -0.86
C PHE A 120 1.10 -8.07 0.24
N VAL A 121 1.83 -8.48 1.25
CA VAL A 121 1.28 -9.10 2.45
C VAL A 121 1.92 -8.40 3.64
N SER A 122 1.09 -7.76 4.47
CA SER A 122 1.52 -7.23 5.76
C SER A 122 0.85 -8.00 6.90
N LEU A 123 1.54 -8.06 8.04
CA LEU A 123 0.99 -8.57 9.29
C LEU A 123 0.67 -7.37 10.19
N PRO A 124 -0.42 -7.41 11.00
CA PRO A 124 -0.74 -6.34 11.93
C PRO A 124 0.45 -6.01 12.83
N GLY A 125 0.83 -4.73 12.89
CA GLY A 125 1.93 -4.23 13.72
C GLY A 125 3.34 -4.48 13.17
N ALA A 126 3.48 -5.03 11.95
CA ALA A 126 4.74 -4.97 11.22
C ALA A 126 4.87 -3.61 10.52
N GLU A 127 6.02 -2.96 10.62
CA GLU A 127 6.33 -1.83 9.72
C GLU A 127 6.14 -2.32 8.28
N VAL A 128 5.46 -1.50 7.46
CA VAL A 128 5.04 -1.81 6.08
C VAL A 128 6.21 -2.18 5.15
N GLU A 129 7.46 -2.12 5.64
CA GLU A 129 8.66 -2.68 5.01
C GLU A 129 8.73 -4.21 5.00
N SER A 130 7.62 -4.95 5.15
CA SER A 130 7.61 -6.33 4.70
C SER A 130 7.68 -6.32 3.17
N ALA A 131 8.92 -6.38 2.66
CA ALA A 131 9.25 -6.63 1.26
C ALA A 131 8.19 -7.58 0.66
N PRO A 132 7.70 -7.32 -0.57
CA PRO A 132 6.69 -8.16 -1.19
C PRO A 132 7.16 -9.59 -1.01
N ILE A 133 6.38 -10.39 -0.26
CA ILE A 133 6.76 -11.78 -0.08
C ILE A 133 6.84 -12.30 -1.52
N GLU A 134 8.03 -12.77 -1.94
CA GLU A 134 8.24 -13.46 -3.20
C GLU A 134 7.55 -14.83 -3.16
N THR A 135 6.30 -14.84 -2.70
CA THR A 135 5.37 -15.92 -2.91
C THR A 135 5.22 -16.04 -4.41
N PRO A 136 5.21 -17.26 -4.98
CA PRO A 136 4.91 -17.43 -6.38
C PRO A 136 3.49 -16.93 -6.66
N ILE A 137 3.37 -15.68 -7.11
CA ILE A 137 2.11 -15.11 -7.58
C ILE A 137 1.92 -15.60 -9.01
N GLN A 138 0.95 -16.48 -9.21
CA GLN A 138 0.53 -16.85 -10.56
C GLN A 138 -0.59 -15.90 -10.98
N MET A 139 -0.34 -15.18 -12.06
CA MET A 139 -1.32 -14.31 -12.70
C MET A 139 -1.78 -14.95 -14.00
N ASP A 140 -3.08 -15.13 -14.13
CA ASP A 140 -3.70 -15.62 -15.37
C ASP A 140 -4.82 -14.67 -15.77
N GLN A 141 -4.63 -14.01 -16.91
CA GLN A 141 -5.61 -13.08 -17.47
C GLN A 141 -6.69 -13.87 -18.19
N LYS A 142 -7.93 -13.71 -17.71
CA LYS A 142 -9.10 -14.34 -18.31
C LYS A 142 -10.13 -13.29 -18.70
N LEU A 143 -11.15 -13.74 -19.43
CA LEU A 143 -12.27 -12.90 -19.90
C LEU A 143 -13.06 -12.23 -18.77
N ASP A 144 -13.01 -12.80 -17.55
CA ASP A 144 -13.71 -12.38 -16.35
C ASP A 144 -12.85 -11.54 -15.39
N GLY A 145 -11.55 -11.40 -15.66
CA GLY A 145 -10.64 -10.61 -14.83
C GLY A 145 -9.22 -11.15 -14.74
N MET A 146 -8.45 -10.61 -13.79
CA MET A 146 -7.13 -11.12 -13.44
C MET A 146 -7.26 -12.09 -12.28
N ASN A 147 -6.88 -13.35 -12.51
CA ASN A 147 -6.82 -14.34 -11.45
C ASN A 147 -5.45 -14.30 -10.79
N ILE A 148 -5.44 -14.22 -9.47
CA ILE A 148 -4.26 -14.11 -8.64
C ILE A 148 -4.28 -15.27 -7.66
N ALA A 149 -3.21 -16.06 -7.67
CA ALA A 149 -3.02 -17.17 -6.75
C ALA A 149 -1.82 -16.89 -5.84
N ILE A 150 -2.03 -16.91 -4.52
CA ILE A 150 -1.01 -16.65 -3.50
C ILE A 150 -0.89 -17.90 -2.64
N SER A 151 0.29 -18.52 -2.59
CA SER A 151 0.55 -19.60 -1.62
C SER A 151 0.71 -19.03 -0.21
N THR A 152 0.13 -19.70 0.79
CA THR A 152 0.27 -19.31 2.20
C THR A 152 1.27 -20.18 2.97
N ASP A 153 1.99 -21.08 2.29
CA ASP A 153 2.92 -22.03 2.92
C ASP A 153 4.00 -21.34 3.78
N SER A 154 4.41 -20.12 3.40
CA SER A 154 5.44 -19.34 4.09
C SER A 154 4.88 -18.41 5.18
N PHE A 155 3.56 -18.36 5.38
CA PHE A 155 2.94 -17.40 6.29
C PHE A 155 2.80 -17.96 7.70
N SER A 156 2.77 -17.05 8.69
CA SER A 156 2.44 -17.39 10.07
C SER A 156 0.94 -17.26 10.33
N ALA A 157 0.44 -17.98 11.34
CA ALA A 157 -0.95 -17.86 11.75
C ALA A 157 -1.24 -16.46 12.31
N GLY A 158 -2.42 -15.92 12.02
CA GLY A 158 -2.78 -14.56 12.37
C GLY A 158 -3.54 -13.84 11.26
N GLU A 159 -3.88 -12.58 11.51
CA GLU A 159 -4.43 -11.74 10.46
C GLU A 159 -3.32 -11.34 9.48
N ALA A 160 -3.63 -11.39 8.19
CA ALA A 160 -2.78 -10.97 7.10
C ALA A 160 -3.57 -10.02 6.20
N HIS A 161 -2.92 -8.94 5.82
CA HIS A 161 -3.47 -7.89 5.01
C HIS A 161 -2.87 -8.01 3.62
N ILE A 162 -3.70 -8.39 2.65
CA ILE A 162 -3.25 -8.60 1.28
C ILE A 162 -3.66 -7.42 0.43
N TRP A 163 -2.68 -6.85 -0.22
CA TRP A 163 -2.81 -5.67 -1.08
C TRP A 163 -2.53 -6.10 -2.49
N ILE A 164 -3.34 -5.68 -3.43
CA ILE A 164 -3.10 -5.93 -4.84
C ILE A 164 -3.12 -4.60 -5.55
N ALA A 165 -1.94 -4.12 -5.91
CA ALA A 165 -1.77 -2.83 -6.56
C ALA A 165 -1.48 -3.01 -8.05
N TYR A 166 -2.05 -2.13 -8.86
CA TYR A 166 -1.63 -1.92 -10.25
C TYR A 166 -0.56 -0.84 -10.22
N VAL A 167 0.56 -1.04 -10.93
CA VAL A 167 1.66 -0.05 -10.96
C VAL A 167 1.20 1.35 -11.38
N ASP A 168 0.12 1.45 -12.16
CA ASP A 168 -0.48 2.73 -12.57
C ASP A 168 -2.03 2.74 -12.38
N GLY A 169 -2.58 2.06 -11.36
CA GLY A 169 -4.03 1.88 -11.23
C GLY A 169 -4.57 1.65 -9.81
N PRO A 170 -5.84 1.23 -9.66
CA PRO A 170 -6.50 1.09 -8.37
C PRO A 170 -5.84 0.02 -7.49
N VAL A 171 -5.90 0.16 -6.17
CA VAL A 171 -5.44 -0.88 -5.24
C VAL A 171 -6.64 -1.63 -4.66
N PHE A 172 -6.54 -2.95 -4.62
CA PHE A 172 -7.52 -3.85 -4.01
C PHE A 172 -6.99 -4.37 -2.69
N PHE A 173 -7.82 -4.26 -1.66
CA PHE A 173 -7.50 -4.76 -0.33
C PHE A 173 -8.32 -6.02 -0.02
N VAL A 174 -7.64 -7.08 0.43
CA VAL A 174 -8.24 -8.35 0.82
C VAL A 174 -7.73 -8.75 2.21
N PRO A 175 -8.51 -8.53 3.27
CA PRO A 175 -8.14 -8.99 4.61
C PRO A 175 -8.35 -10.49 4.73
N VAL A 176 -7.35 -11.20 5.26
CA VAL A 176 -7.35 -12.65 5.42
C VAL A 176 -7.02 -13.01 6.86
N LEU A 177 -7.74 -13.97 7.43
CA LEU A 177 -7.40 -14.57 8.72
C LEU A 177 -6.81 -15.95 8.48
N LEU A 178 -5.50 -16.08 8.68
CA LEU A 178 -4.74 -17.31 8.51
C LEU A 178 -4.81 -18.17 9.77
N LYS A 179 -5.29 -19.41 9.61
CA LYS A 179 -5.47 -20.40 10.68
C LYS A 179 -4.56 -21.62 10.51
#